data_AF-A0A9D7UGL2-F1
#
_entry.id   AF-A0A9D7UGL2-F1
#
_cell.length_a   1.000
_cell.length_b   1.000
_cell.length_c   1.000
_cell.angle_alpha   90.00
_cell.angle_beta   90.00
_cell.angle_gamma   90.00
#
_symmetry.space_group_name_H-M   'P 1'
#
loop_
_entity.id
_entity.type
_entity.pdbx_description
1 polymer ?
#
loop_
_entity_poly.entity_id
_entity_poly.type
_entity_poly.pdbx_seq_one_letter_code
_entity_poly.pdbx_strand_id
1 'polypeptide(L)'
;VAANANTVQWHENLGGDAPSWMVRPIGTGVTGAQSLAVADLDADGDLDVVVGAASLDMVYVFENLGGSPPVFERRDVGEFPFPDFPRSIAVGDINRDGRPDLAIASRSDGRLIVAPNTGGQFALPTTAVAPPTAGDGAVVSLMEFNLVHRGRSGDSSVEIASLQFRFERESENPHSPAQAYTTAEINAIIDRLLVYRDDGSGQFEPTDFVLASVDTLSLVDGVQTIVAPDGSPAARAQFGAMPKFFLVAELTADASSQTPRQFRVAHLTTSGSSAEDAVHDIPLRNDELPDVVTGLLTAGSVCPGDTNGDGVVNFADLNNVLSSYNQSGAGLPGDVNGDGQVNFTDLNIVLSSYNGVCQ
;
A
#
# COMPACT_ATOMS: atom_id res chain seq x y z
N VAL A 1 -32.56 17.68 0.91
CA VAL A 1 -32.54 16.92 -0.36
C VAL A 1 -33.85 17.14 -1.09
N ALA A 2 -33.81 17.44 -2.40
CA ALA A 2 -35.01 17.68 -3.19
C ALA A 2 -35.12 16.64 -4.33
N ALA A 3 -35.92 15.60 -4.12
CA ALA A 3 -36.09 14.48 -5.06
C ALA A 3 -36.47 14.92 -6.49
N ASN A 4 -37.32 15.94 -6.63
CA ASN A 4 -37.80 16.43 -7.93
C ASN A 4 -36.82 17.38 -8.63
N ALA A 5 -35.88 17.97 -7.88
CA ALA A 5 -34.87 18.86 -8.43
C ALA A 5 -33.56 18.12 -8.76
N ASN A 6 -33.45 16.82 -8.42
CA ASN A 6 -32.25 16.01 -8.57
C ASN A 6 -30.99 16.67 -7.95
N THR A 7 -31.18 17.42 -6.86
CA THR A 7 -30.13 18.18 -6.18
C THR A 7 -30.06 17.91 -4.68
N VAL A 8 -28.85 18.05 -4.15
CA VAL A 8 -28.52 18.08 -2.73
C VAL A 8 -28.08 19.51 -2.42
N GLN A 9 -28.72 20.12 -1.43
CA GLN A 9 -28.50 21.51 -1.05
C GLN A 9 -28.45 21.61 0.47
N TRP A 10 -27.56 22.47 0.95
CA TRP A 10 -27.50 22.90 2.33
C TRP A 10 -28.15 24.27 2.44
N HIS A 11 -29.04 24.42 3.42
CA HIS A 11 -29.62 25.71 3.77
C HIS A 11 -28.82 26.20 4.97
N GLU A 12 -27.89 27.11 4.75
CA GLU A 12 -27.04 27.70 5.79
C GLU A 12 -27.86 28.67 6.62
N ASN A 13 -27.90 28.45 7.94
CA ASN A 13 -28.54 29.36 8.88
C ASN A 13 -27.62 30.56 9.13
N LEU A 14 -27.99 31.74 8.64
CA LEU A 14 -27.23 32.98 8.83
C LEU A 14 -27.51 33.66 10.19
N GLY A 15 -28.34 33.05 11.03
CA GLY A 15 -28.72 33.60 12.34
C GLY A 15 -29.67 34.81 12.25
N GLY A 16 -29.71 35.59 13.33
CA GLY A 16 -30.63 36.71 13.53
C GLY A 16 -31.82 36.37 14.44
N ASP A 17 -32.52 37.41 14.92
CA ASP A 17 -33.72 37.27 15.77
C ASP A 17 -34.84 36.49 15.05
N ALA A 18 -34.93 36.69 13.74
CA ALA A 18 -35.62 35.80 12.81
C ALA A 18 -34.55 35.13 11.93
N PRO A 19 -34.30 33.82 12.07
CA PRO A 19 -33.29 33.12 11.29
C PRO A 19 -33.52 33.27 9.79
N SER A 20 -32.46 33.59 9.05
CA SER A 20 -32.47 33.62 7.59
C SER A 20 -31.59 32.51 7.01
N TRP A 21 -31.92 32.08 5.80
CA TRP A 21 -31.32 30.89 5.19
C TRP A 21 -30.72 31.23 3.83
N MET A 22 -29.46 30.85 3.61
CA MET A 22 -28.81 30.91 2.31
C MET A 22 -28.74 29.51 1.71
N VAL A 23 -29.15 29.35 0.46
CA VAL A 23 -29.05 28.06 -0.23
C VAL A 23 -27.64 27.89 -0.79
N ARG A 24 -26.94 26.85 -0.34
CA ARG A 24 -25.62 26.41 -0.79
C ARG A 24 -25.78 25.09 -1.54
N PRO A 25 -25.32 24.97 -2.80
CA PRO A 25 -25.35 23.68 -3.50
C PRO A 25 -24.30 22.72 -2.91
N ILE A 26 -24.68 21.46 -2.70
CA ILE A 26 -23.74 20.37 -2.37
C ILE A 26 -23.45 19.55 -3.63
N GLY A 27 -24.51 19.18 -4.36
CA GLY A 27 -24.36 18.33 -5.55
C GLY A 27 -25.61 18.26 -6.41
N THR A 28 -25.42 17.83 -7.65
CA THR A 28 -26.49 17.63 -8.64
C THR A 28 -26.43 16.21 -9.20
N GLY A 29 -27.41 15.82 -10.03
CA GLY A 29 -27.43 14.48 -10.66
C GLY A 29 -27.84 13.36 -9.71
N VAL A 30 -28.46 13.70 -8.58
CA VAL A 30 -28.97 12.72 -7.60
C VAL A 30 -30.44 12.46 -7.86
N THR A 31 -30.73 11.79 -8.98
CA THR A 31 -32.12 11.49 -9.37
C THR A 31 -32.76 10.52 -8.39
N GLY A 32 -33.97 10.85 -7.92
CA GLY A 32 -34.69 10.01 -6.96
C GLY A 32 -34.09 10.01 -5.55
N ALA A 33 -33.36 11.07 -5.18
CA ALA A 33 -32.82 11.24 -3.84
C ALA A 33 -33.92 11.11 -2.77
N GLN A 34 -33.83 10.11 -1.89
CA GLN A 34 -34.91 9.74 -0.96
C GLN A 34 -34.49 9.76 0.51
N SER A 35 -33.21 9.51 0.80
CA SER A 35 -32.65 9.51 2.15
C SER A 35 -31.30 10.22 2.15
N LEU A 36 -30.95 10.82 3.28
CA LEU A 36 -29.64 11.40 3.50
C LEU A 36 -29.17 11.06 4.92
N ALA A 37 -27.86 10.90 5.08
CA ALA A 37 -27.19 10.86 6.37
C ALA A 37 -25.99 11.81 6.33
N VAL A 38 -25.58 12.29 7.50
CA VAL A 38 -24.48 13.24 7.65
C VAL A 38 -23.57 12.72 8.75
N ALA A 39 -22.27 12.62 8.46
CA ALA A 39 -21.23 12.20 9.38
C ALA A 39 -19.88 12.65 8.84
N ASP A 40 -18.88 12.79 9.70
CA ASP A 40 -17.49 12.98 9.32
C ASP A 40 -16.91 11.59 8.97
N LEU A 41 -16.83 11.25 7.67
CA LEU A 41 -16.51 9.91 7.19
C LEU A 41 -15.01 9.65 7.08
N ASP A 42 -14.21 10.67 6.84
CA ASP A 42 -12.75 10.56 6.71
C ASP A 42 -11.99 11.00 7.97
N ALA A 43 -12.71 11.43 9.01
CA ALA A 43 -12.20 11.89 10.29
C ALA A 43 -11.36 13.18 10.19
N ASP A 44 -11.63 14.04 9.20
CA ASP A 44 -10.96 15.33 9.04
C ASP A 44 -11.64 16.47 9.85
N GLY A 45 -12.78 16.18 10.48
CA GLY A 45 -13.54 17.09 11.33
C GLY A 45 -14.66 17.84 10.60
N ASP A 46 -14.77 17.71 9.28
CA ASP A 46 -15.86 18.26 8.48
C ASP A 46 -16.97 17.21 8.23
N LEU A 47 -18.23 17.65 8.28
CA LEU A 47 -19.35 16.73 8.07
C LEU A 47 -19.60 16.48 6.57
N ASP A 48 -19.54 15.21 6.17
CA ASP A 48 -19.88 14.73 4.84
C ASP A 48 -21.36 14.39 4.68
N VAL A 49 -21.80 14.22 3.44
CA VAL A 49 -23.20 13.92 3.12
C VAL A 49 -23.32 12.65 2.31
N VAL A 50 -24.02 11.65 2.85
CA VAL A 50 -24.38 10.42 2.16
C VAL A 50 -25.82 10.51 1.66
N VAL A 51 -26.08 10.16 0.40
CA VAL A 51 -27.41 10.27 -0.21
C VAL A 51 -27.80 8.98 -0.92
N GLY A 52 -29.00 8.48 -0.61
CA GLY A 52 -29.62 7.36 -1.29
C GLY A 52 -30.42 7.83 -2.50
N ALA A 53 -29.98 7.46 -3.70
CA ALA A 53 -30.62 7.74 -4.97
C ALA A 53 -31.52 6.56 -5.38
N ALA A 54 -32.74 6.53 -4.84
CA ALA A 54 -33.64 5.38 -4.94
C ALA A 54 -34.01 5.00 -6.38
N SER A 55 -34.08 5.98 -7.29
CA SER A 55 -34.42 5.71 -8.70
C SER A 55 -33.24 5.27 -9.57
N LEU A 56 -32.03 5.34 -9.02
CA LEU A 56 -30.81 4.95 -9.71
C LEU A 56 -30.16 3.72 -9.07
N ASP A 57 -30.76 3.17 -8.02
CA ASP A 57 -30.19 2.07 -7.24
C ASP A 57 -28.74 2.36 -6.84
N MET A 58 -28.50 3.58 -6.35
CA MET A 58 -27.16 4.05 -5.99
C MET A 58 -27.16 4.78 -4.65
N VAL A 59 -26.00 4.76 -4.00
CA VAL A 59 -25.65 5.62 -2.88
C VAL A 59 -24.49 6.51 -3.31
N TYR A 60 -24.54 7.79 -2.94
CA TYR A 60 -23.48 8.74 -3.21
C TYR A 60 -22.95 9.33 -1.92
N VAL A 61 -21.64 9.51 -1.84
CA VAL A 61 -20.98 10.29 -0.80
C VAL A 61 -20.53 11.60 -1.40
N PHE A 62 -20.87 12.69 -0.72
CA PHE A 62 -20.35 14.03 -0.99
C PHE A 62 -19.42 14.38 0.17
N GLU A 63 -18.12 14.25 -0.06
CA GLU A 63 -17.08 14.61 0.89
C GLU A 63 -16.98 16.12 0.99
N ASN A 64 -16.95 16.64 2.20
CA ASN A 64 -16.76 18.04 2.50
C ASN A 64 -15.26 18.32 2.60
N LEU A 65 -14.68 18.89 1.56
CA LEU A 65 -13.27 19.29 1.52
C LEU A 65 -12.99 20.57 2.36
N GLY A 66 -13.88 20.87 3.29
CA GLY A 66 -13.91 22.05 4.14
C GLY A 66 -13.90 23.39 3.40
N GLY A 67 -13.46 24.43 4.10
CA GLY A 67 -13.45 25.82 3.64
C GLY A 67 -14.63 26.66 4.15
N SER A 68 -14.63 27.95 3.82
CA SER A 68 -15.71 28.88 4.19
C SER A 68 -16.10 29.76 2.98
N PRO A 69 -17.17 29.41 2.24
CA PRO A 69 -18.07 28.26 2.46
C PRO A 69 -17.41 26.90 2.11
N PRO A 70 -17.95 25.78 2.65
CA PRO A 70 -17.47 24.44 2.35
C PRO A 70 -17.58 24.08 0.86
N VAL A 71 -16.63 23.29 0.38
CA VAL A 71 -16.59 22.74 -0.98
C VAL A 71 -16.84 21.24 -0.91
N PHE A 72 -17.81 20.75 -1.70
CA PHE A 72 -18.13 19.32 -1.73
C PHE A 72 -17.65 18.66 -3.02
N GLU A 73 -17.07 17.48 -2.90
CA GLU A 73 -16.73 16.60 -4.01
C GLU A 73 -17.53 15.29 -3.90
N ARG A 74 -18.08 14.80 -5.02
CA ARG A 74 -18.74 13.51 -5.04
C ARG A 74 -17.68 12.41 -5.12
N ARG A 75 -17.64 11.55 -4.10
CA ARG A 75 -16.81 10.34 -4.08
C ARG A 75 -17.59 9.13 -4.57
N ASP A 76 -16.90 8.27 -5.30
CA ASP A 76 -17.43 6.97 -5.70
C ASP A 76 -17.29 5.99 -4.52
N VAL A 77 -18.40 5.42 -4.09
CA VAL A 77 -18.46 4.44 -2.98
C VAL A 77 -18.13 3.00 -3.43
N GLY A 78 -17.47 2.85 -4.58
CA GLY A 78 -17.15 1.56 -5.21
C GLY A 78 -18.38 0.81 -5.75
N GLU A 79 -18.15 -0.40 -6.25
CA GLU A 79 -19.24 -1.33 -6.61
C GLU A 79 -19.79 -1.99 -5.34
N PHE A 80 -20.80 -1.36 -4.75
CA PHE A 80 -21.68 -2.07 -3.81
C PHE A 80 -22.57 -3.03 -4.61
N PRO A 81 -22.97 -4.18 -4.03
CA PRO A 81 -24.20 -4.84 -4.46
C PRO A 81 -25.34 -3.89 -4.07
N PHE A 82 -25.54 -2.84 -4.87
CA PHE A 82 -26.43 -1.76 -4.50
C PHE A 82 -27.81 -2.33 -4.25
N PRO A 83 -28.46 -1.92 -3.14
CA PRO A 83 -29.79 -2.38 -2.85
C PRO A 83 -30.74 -1.85 -3.93
N ASP A 84 -31.65 -2.69 -4.42
CA ASP A 84 -32.74 -2.22 -5.27
C ASP A 84 -33.60 -1.22 -4.47
N PHE A 85 -33.50 0.07 -4.83
CA PHE A 85 -34.25 1.16 -4.24
C PHE A 85 -33.84 1.50 -2.79
N PRO A 86 -32.65 2.12 -2.56
CA PRO A 86 -32.21 2.56 -1.24
C PRO A 86 -33.22 3.54 -0.60
N ARG A 87 -33.80 3.14 0.52
CA ARG A 87 -34.92 3.84 1.17
C ARG A 87 -34.53 4.64 2.39
N SER A 88 -33.57 4.12 3.16
CA SER A 88 -33.08 4.74 4.38
C SER A 88 -31.58 4.47 4.51
N ILE A 89 -30.84 5.50 4.91
CA ILE A 89 -29.42 5.41 5.23
C ILE A 89 -29.25 5.85 6.69
N ALA A 90 -28.45 5.09 7.43
CA ALA A 90 -27.92 5.49 8.73
C ALA A 90 -26.40 5.37 8.68
N VAL A 91 -25.73 6.19 9.50
CA VAL A 91 -24.28 6.14 9.68
C VAL A 91 -23.98 5.85 11.14
N GLY A 92 -22.99 5.02 11.41
CA GLY A 92 -22.48 4.76 12.74
C GLY A 92 -21.40 3.69 12.72
N ASP A 93 -20.57 3.65 13.75
CA ASP A 93 -19.53 2.63 13.92
C ASP A 93 -20.18 1.29 14.33
N ILE A 94 -20.44 0.43 13.35
CA ILE A 94 -21.20 -0.82 13.53
C ILE A 94 -20.26 -1.95 13.93
N ASN A 95 -19.05 -1.99 13.37
CA ASN A 95 -18.05 -3.02 13.62
C ASN A 95 -17.12 -2.70 14.83
N ARG A 96 -17.18 -1.48 15.37
CA ARG A 96 -16.35 -0.96 16.48
C ARG A 96 -14.88 -0.78 16.14
N ASP A 97 -14.56 -0.46 14.89
CA ASP A 97 -13.22 -0.06 14.48
C ASP A 97 -13.00 1.47 14.65
N GLY A 98 -14.02 2.20 15.08
CA GLY A 98 -14.00 3.65 15.27
C GLY A 98 -14.16 4.45 13.98
N ARG A 99 -14.47 3.80 12.86
CA ARG A 99 -14.85 4.44 11.59
C ARG A 99 -16.37 4.41 11.46
N PRO A 100 -16.99 5.46 10.92
CA PRO A 100 -18.43 5.46 10.68
C PRO A 100 -18.79 4.58 9.48
N ASP A 101 -19.52 3.49 9.72
CA ASP A 101 -20.05 2.60 8.69
C ASP A 101 -21.41 3.08 8.18
N LEU A 102 -21.80 2.65 6.97
CA LEU A 102 -23.14 2.90 6.45
C LEU A 102 -24.05 1.68 6.65
N ALA A 103 -25.27 1.91 7.11
CA ALA A 103 -26.37 0.94 7.08
C ALA A 103 -27.43 1.41 6.10
N ILE A 104 -27.71 0.61 5.07
CA ILE A 104 -28.60 0.97 3.96
C ILE A 104 -29.76 -0.03 3.91
N ALA A 105 -30.98 0.48 4.11
CA ALA A 105 -32.19 -0.31 3.99
C ALA A 105 -32.77 -0.20 2.57
N SER A 106 -32.99 -1.35 1.95
CA SER A 106 -33.57 -1.51 0.63
C SER A 106 -35.09 -1.68 0.70
N ARG A 107 -35.83 -1.04 -0.21
CA ARG A 107 -37.29 -1.23 -0.28
C ARG A 107 -37.70 -2.44 -1.12
N SER A 108 -37.05 -2.67 -2.25
CA SER A 108 -37.57 -3.60 -3.26
C SER A 108 -37.16 -5.05 -3.01
N ASP A 109 -35.92 -5.29 -2.55
CA ASP A 109 -35.43 -6.63 -2.21
C ASP A 109 -35.48 -6.94 -0.69
N GLY A 110 -35.90 -5.98 0.13
CA GLY A 110 -36.10 -6.14 1.58
C GLY A 110 -34.81 -6.35 2.38
N ARG A 111 -33.64 -6.06 1.79
CA ARG A 111 -32.34 -6.25 2.45
C ARG A 111 -31.93 -5.06 3.31
N LEU A 112 -31.14 -5.36 4.33
CA LEU A 112 -30.31 -4.40 5.06
C LEU A 112 -28.86 -4.70 4.69
N ILE A 113 -28.15 -3.69 4.19
CA ILE A 113 -26.74 -3.79 3.81
C ILE A 113 -25.94 -2.96 4.80
N VAL A 114 -24.86 -3.54 5.32
CA VAL A 114 -23.86 -2.84 6.13
C VAL A 114 -22.62 -2.68 5.28
N ALA A 115 -22.12 -1.46 5.20
CA ALA A 115 -20.99 -1.04 4.39
C ALA A 115 -19.91 -0.50 5.33
N PRO A 116 -18.90 -1.32 5.68
CA PRO A 116 -17.78 -0.85 6.48
C PRO A 116 -17.03 0.27 5.77
N ASN A 117 -16.65 1.30 6.52
CA ASN A 117 -15.81 2.37 5.97
C ASN A 117 -14.33 1.95 6.01
N THR A 118 -13.71 1.85 4.85
CA THR A 118 -12.31 1.42 4.70
C THR A 118 -11.35 2.57 4.34
N GLY A 119 -11.85 3.80 4.24
CA GLY A 119 -11.04 5.00 3.97
C GLY A 119 -10.34 5.52 5.23
N GLY A 120 -9.18 6.15 5.06
CA GLY A 120 -8.41 6.79 6.11
C GLY A 120 -7.83 8.14 5.69
N GLN A 121 -7.05 8.74 6.59
CA GLN A 121 -6.42 10.07 6.47
C GLN A 121 -5.05 10.00 5.78
N PHE A 122 -4.48 8.81 5.65
CA PHE A 122 -3.28 8.57 4.86
C PHE A 122 -3.30 7.19 4.21
N ALA A 123 -2.41 6.97 3.24
CA ALA A 123 -2.19 5.65 2.65
C ALA A 123 -0.71 5.37 2.43
N LEU A 124 -0.36 4.07 2.46
CA LEU A 124 0.98 3.56 2.13
C LEU A 124 0.92 2.57 0.96
N PRO A 125 0.46 2.98 -0.26
CA PRO A 125 0.48 2.10 -1.41
C PRO A 125 1.90 1.58 -1.64
N THR A 126 2.02 0.25 -1.69
CA THR A 126 3.30 -0.46 -1.70
C THR A 126 3.39 -1.38 -2.92
N THR A 127 4.58 -1.47 -3.49
CA THR A 127 4.93 -2.39 -4.57
C THR A 127 6.10 -3.25 -4.11
N ALA A 128 5.97 -4.56 -4.20
CA ALA A 128 7.09 -5.47 -3.98
C ALA A 128 8.03 -5.46 -5.18
N VAL A 129 9.33 -5.26 -4.93
CA VAL A 129 10.38 -5.21 -5.96
C VAL A 129 11.59 -6.08 -5.63
N ALA A 130 11.52 -6.89 -4.57
CA ALA A 130 12.59 -7.78 -4.17
C ALA A 130 13.02 -8.72 -5.32
N PRO A 131 14.32 -8.83 -5.62
CA PRO A 131 14.82 -9.78 -6.60
C PRO A 131 14.65 -11.22 -6.09
N PRO A 132 14.59 -12.22 -6.99
CA PRO A 132 14.50 -13.62 -6.60
C PRO A 132 15.78 -14.15 -5.92
N THR A 133 16.93 -13.55 -6.24
CA THR A 133 18.24 -13.92 -5.71
C THR A 133 19.08 -12.68 -5.40
N ALA A 134 19.94 -12.78 -4.39
CA ALA A 134 20.87 -11.73 -4.02
C ALA A 134 22.13 -12.32 -3.36
N GLY A 135 23.28 -11.74 -3.67
CA GLY A 135 24.59 -12.24 -3.24
C GLY A 135 24.94 -11.79 -1.83
N ASP A 136 26.00 -12.36 -1.29
CA ASP A 136 26.53 -11.97 0.01
C ASP A 136 26.94 -10.50 0.03
N GLY A 137 26.56 -9.77 1.08
CA GLY A 137 26.82 -8.34 1.19
C GLY A 137 25.99 -7.45 0.25
N ALA A 138 25.04 -8.01 -0.50
CA ALA A 138 24.26 -7.23 -1.46
C ALA A 138 23.32 -6.23 -0.76
N VAL A 139 23.20 -5.04 -1.36
CA VAL A 139 22.19 -4.04 -1.00
C VAL A 139 21.00 -4.21 -1.93
N VAL A 140 19.84 -4.59 -1.39
CA VAL A 140 18.65 -4.95 -2.17
C VAL A 140 17.45 -4.12 -1.78
N SER A 141 16.83 -3.48 -2.77
CA SER A 141 15.49 -2.90 -2.60
C SER A 141 14.47 -4.02 -2.55
N LEU A 142 13.71 -4.09 -1.46
CA LEU A 142 12.70 -5.11 -1.23
C LEU A 142 11.31 -4.61 -1.66
N MET A 143 11.03 -3.33 -1.39
CA MET A 143 9.74 -2.70 -1.63
C MET A 143 9.92 -1.22 -1.92
N GLU A 144 9.02 -0.68 -2.75
CA GLU A 144 8.81 0.75 -2.90
C GLU A 144 7.43 1.09 -2.35
N PHE A 145 7.29 2.23 -1.69
CA PHE A 145 5.98 2.70 -1.24
C PHE A 145 5.90 4.21 -1.26
N ASN A 146 4.68 4.74 -1.38
CA ASN A 146 4.44 6.18 -1.29
C ASN A 146 3.73 6.51 0.02
N LEU A 147 3.94 7.71 0.54
CA LEU A 147 3.06 8.29 1.56
C LEU A 147 2.05 9.19 0.88
N VAL A 148 0.77 8.85 1.00
CA VAL A 148 -0.33 9.63 0.44
C VAL A 148 -1.08 10.32 1.57
N HIS A 149 -1.19 11.64 1.50
CA HIS A 149 -2.05 12.41 2.39
C HIS A 149 -3.48 12.43 1.84
N ARG A 150 -4.47 11.98 2.63
CA ARG A 150 -5.89 11.88 2.21
C ARG A 150 -6.79 13.00 2.70
N GLY A 151 -6.33 13.85 3.63
CA GLY A 151 -7.04 15.08 3.98
C GLY A 151 -7.04 16.13 2.85
N ARG A 152 -6.88 17.41 3.18
CA ARG A 152 -7.11 18.53 2.25
C ARG A 152 -6.07 19.63 2.32
N SER A 153 -6.22 20.61 1.42
CA SER A 153 -5.34 21.77 1.35
C SER A 153 -5.51 22.64 2.61
N GLY A 154 -4.41 22.81 3.35
CA GLY A 154 -4.39 23.58 4.60
C GLY A 154 -4.17 22.71 5.83
N ASP A 155 -4.37 21.40 5.72
CA ASP A 155 -4.05 20.45 6.80
C ASP A 155 -2.54 20.39 7.05
N SER A 156 -2.19 20.01 8.27
CA SER A 156 -0.82 19.63 8.63
C SER A 156 -0.37 18.48 7.74
N SER A 157 0.93 18.39 7.46
CA SER A 157 1.48 17.22 6.79
C SER A 157 1.18 15.93 7.58
N VAL A 158 1.02 14.82 6.86
CA VAL A 158 1.10 13.48 7.43
C VAL A 158 2.57 13.15 7.67
N GLU A 159 2.90 12.59 8.83
CA GLU A 159 4.24 12.12 9.20
C GLU A 159 4.21 10.62 9.49
N ILE A 160 5.08 9.83 8.84
CA ILE A 160 5.24 8.42 9.21
C ILE A 160 5.78 8.36 10.64
N ALA A 161 5.09 7.64 11.51
CA ALA A 161 5.54 7.39 12.89
C ALA A 161 6.26 6.03 12.98
N SER A 162 5.67 4.98 12.38
CA SER A 162 6.30 3.65 12.33
C SER A 162 5.90 2.85 11.11
N LEU A 163 6.79 1.96 10.67
CA LEU A 163 6.53 0.98 9.62
C LEU A 163 6.74 -0.42 10.17
N GLN A 164 5.85 -1.36 9.85
CA GLN A 164 5.96 -2.75 10.28
C GLN A 164 6.12 -3.70 9.10
N PHE A 165 7.13 -4.57 9.21
CA PHE A 165 7.48 -5.55 8.19
C PHE A 165 7.57 -6.94 8.81
N ARG A 166 6.78 -7.89 8.29
CA ARG A 166 6.86 -9.29 8.72
C ARG A 166 7.83 -10.05 7.83
N PHE A 167 8.80 -10.71 8.45
CA PHE A 167 9.73 -11.62 7.80
C PHE A 167 9.22 -13.06 7.92
N GLU A 168 9.08 -13.71 6.77
CA GLU A 168 8.55 -15.06 6.68
C GLU A 168 9.48 -15.97 5.87
N ARG A 169 9.53 -17.25 6.24
CA ARG A 169 10.13 -18.33 5.45
C ARG A 169 9.07 -19.28 4.94
N GLU A 170 9.39 -19.96 3.84
CA GLU A 170 8.58 -21.10 3.43
C GLU A 170 8.56 -22.17 4.53
N SER A 171 7.41 -22.82 4.64
CA SER A 171 7.27 -23.98 5.51
C SER A 171 7.97 -25.17 4.86
N GLU A 172 8.63 -25.99 5.69
CA GLU A 172 9.20 -27.28 5.27
C GLU A 172 8.16 -28.21 4.64
N ASN A 173 6.88 -28.05 5.01
CA ASN A 173 5.75 -28.63 4.29
C ASN A 173 5.12 -27.57 3.36
N PRO A 174 5.13 -27.76 2.03
CA PRO A 174 4.59 -26.80 1.06
C PRO A 174 3.06 -26.61 1.14
N HIS A 175 2.34 -27.42 1.92
CA HIS A 175 0.90 -27.27 2.17
C HIS A 175 0.58 -26.51 3.47
N SER A 176 1.60 -26.09 4.22
CA SER A 176 1.43 -25.33 5.46
C SER A 176 1.71 -23.84 5.23
N PRO A 177 1.10 -22.94 6.02
CA PRO A 177 1.36 -21.52 5.90
C PRO A 177 2.83 -21.21 6.17
N ALA A 178 3.32 -20.09 5.63
CA ALA A 178 4.67 -19.64 5.92
C ALA A 178 4.88 -19.40 7.42
N GLN A 179 6.12 -19.57 7.85
CA GLN A 179 6.50 -19.47 9.24
C GLN A 179 7.23 -18.15 9.48
N ALA A 180 6.98 -17.55 10.63
CA ALA A 180 7.64 -16.32 11.04
C ALA A 180 9.13 -16.58 11.30
N TYR A 181 10.00 -15.67 10.88
CA TYR A 181 11.41 -15.70 11.23
C TYR A 181 11.62 -15.38 12.72
N THR A 182 12.59 -16.04 13.34
CA THR A 182 13.13 -15.58 14.62
C THR A 182 14.14 -14.44 14.41
N THR A 183 14.39 -13.68 15.49
CA THR A 183 15.42 -12.62 15.49
C THR A 183 16.81 -13.15 15.11
N ALA A 184 17.19 -14.34 15.61
CA ALA A 184 18.52 -14.90 15.34
C ALA A 184 18.67 -15.35 13.89
N GLU A 185 17.65 -15.99 13.33
CA GLU A 185 17.66 -16.45 11.93
C GLU A 185 17.73 -15.27 10.95
N ILE A 186 16.96 -14.20 11.16
CA ILE A 186 16.96 -13.10 10.20
C ILE A 186 18.25 -12.28 10.24
N ASN A 187 18.82 -12.03 11.42
CA ASN A 187 20.09 -11.31 11.56
C ASN A 187 21.30 -12.14 11.04
N ALA A 188 21.12 -13.43 10.79
CA ALA A 188 22.14 -14.22 10.10
C ALA A 188 22.19 -13.89 8.59
N ILE A 189 21.08 -13.42 8.01
CA ILE A 189 20.93 -13.15 6.57
C ILE A 189 21.00 -11.64 6.26
N ILE A 190 20.40 -10.80 7.10
CA ILE A 190 20.33 -9.35 6.93
C ILE A 190 21.20 -8.69 7.99
N ASP A 191 22.18 -7.90 7.54
CA ASP A 191 23.04 -7.08 8.40
C ASP A 191 22.31 -5.81 8.83
N ARG A 192 21.68 -5.11 7.86
CA ARG A 192 20.98 -3.84 8.12
C ARG A 192 19.69 -3.76 7.33
N LEU A 193 18.67 -3.18 7.94
CA LEU A 193 17.41 -2.84 7.29
C LEU A 193 17.23 -1.33 7.30
N LEU A 194 16.98 -0.74 6.14
CA LEU A 194 16.93 0.71 5.96
C LEU A 194 15.64 1.13 5.26
N VAL A 195 15.18 2.33 5.60
CA VAL A 195 14.13 3.04 4.87
C VAL A 195 14.77 4.26 4.24
N TYR A 196 14.76 4.32 2.92
CA TYR A 196 15.22 5.46 2.15
C TYR A 196 14.03 6.32 1.70
N ARG A 197 14.26 7.62 1.61
CA ARG A 197 13.38 8.61 1.01
C ARG A 197 14.00 9.04 -0.31
N ASP A 198 13.26 8.78 -1.38
CA ASP A 198 13.58 9.15 -2.77
C ASP A 198 13.80 10.66 -2.90
N ASP A 199 14.83 11.05 -3.64
CA ASP A 199 15.16 12.45 -3.91
C ASP A 199 14.37 13.08 -5.08
N GLY A 200 13.48 12.30 -5.70
CA GLY A 200 12.67 12.66 -6.87
C GLY A 200 13.05 11.90 -8.14
N SER A 201 14.10 11.05 -8.12
CA SER A 201 14.48 10.19 -9.24
C SER A 201 13.43 9.11 -9.55
N GLY A 202 12.70 8.66 -8.53
CA GLY A 202 11.71 7.59 -8.61
C GLY A 202 12.33 6.18 -8.62
N GLN A 203 13.65 6.06 -8.42
CA GLN A 203 14.42 4.82 -8.39
C GLN A 203 15.26 4.76 -7.11
N PHE A 204 15.46 3.56 -6.56
CA PHE A 204 16.34 3.44 -5.39
C PHE A 204 17.80 3.72 -5.79
N GLU A 205 18.40 4.70 -5.11
CA GLU A 205 19.84 4.97 -5.18
C GLU A 205 20.46 4.96 -3.78
N PRO A 206 21.68 4.41 -3.58
CA PRO A 206 22.36 4.48 -2.27
C PRO A 206 22.65 5.91 -1.78
N THR A 207 22.48 6.92 -2.64
CA THR A 207 22.60 8.34 -2.31
C THR A 207 21.29 8.97 -1.83
N ASP A 208 20.17 8.25 -1.92
CA ASP A 208 18.89 8.67 -1.35
C ASP A 208 19.01 8.97 0.14
N PHE A 209 18.06 9.74 0.66
CA PHE A 209 18.08 10.11 2.06
C PHE A 209 17.68 8.92 2.93
N VAL A 210 18.57 8.46 3.82
CA VAL A 210 18.23 7.44 4.82
C VAL A 210 17.30 8.05 5.88
N LEU A 211 16.02 7.66 5.86
CA LEU A 211 15.05 8.07 6.86
C LEU A 211 15.29 7.37 8.20
N ALA A 212 15.48 6.05 8.15
CA ALA A 212 15.67 5.21 9.33
C ALA A 212 16.53 3.98 8.99
N SER A 213 17.26 3.47 9.99
CA SER A 213 18.05 2.24 9.87
C SER A 213 17.94 1.39 11.12
N VAL A 214 17.96 0.08 10.94
CA VAL A 214 17.97 -0.95 11.98
C VAL A 214 19.21 -1.81 11.76
N ASP A 215 20.22 -1.65 12.62
CA ASP A 215 21.50 -2.38 12.52
C ASP A 215 21.45 -3.76 13.18
N THR A 216 20.41 -4.04 13.98
CA THR A 216 20.14 -5.37 14.53
C THR A 216 18.65 -5.51 14.65
N LEU A 217 18.07 -6.41 13.85
CA LEU A 217 16.64 -6.66 13.85
C LEU A 217 16.22 -7.25 15.20
N SER A 218 15.02 -6.91 15.64
CA SER A 218 14.40 -7.42 16.85
C SER A 218 12.94 -7.74 16.52
N LEU A 219 12.72 -9.00 16.12
CA LEU A 219 11.43 -9.48 15.66
C LEU A 219 10.55 -9.92 16.83
N VAL A 220 9.29 -9.48 16.83
CA VAL A 220 8.21 -10.03 17.67
C VAL A 220 7.24 -10.76 16.73
N ASP A 221 7.10 -12.08 16.89
CA ASP A 221 6.29 -12.93 16.00
C ASP A 221 6.61 -12.71 14.49
N GLY A 222 7.91 -12.55 14.19
CA GLY A 222 8.42 -12.29 12.84
C GLY A 222 8.30 -10.85 12.36
N VAL A 223 7.74 -9.93 13.17
CA VAL A 223 7.53 -8.53 12.78
C VAL A 223 8.65 -7.64 13.29
N GLN A 224 9.30 -6.91 12.38
CA GLN A 224 10.17 -5.78 12.68
C GLN A 224 9.35 -4.50 12.65
N THR A 225 9.47 -3.68 13.70
CA THR A 225 8.98 -2.29 13.69
C THR A 225 10.16 -1.35 13.43
N ILE A 226 10.03 -0.47 12.45
CA ILE A 226 10.97 0.63 12.19
C ILE A 226 10.28 1.92 12.61
N VAL A 227 10.84 2.62 13.59
CA VAL A 227 10.32 3.91 14.06
C VAL A 227 11.01 5.01 13.26
N ALA A 228 10.23 5.87 12.62
CA ALA A 228 10.78 7.04 11.93
C ALA A 228 11.20 8.10 12.97
N PRO A 229 12.22 8.93 12.69
CA PRO A 229 12.57 10.00 13.60
C PRO A 229 11.42 11.01 13.70
N ASP A 230 10.95 11.23 14.93
CA ASP A 230 9.92 12.21 15.25
C ASP A 230 10.33 13.61 14.77
N GLY A 231 9.37 14.34 14.18
CA GLY A 231 9.58 15.68 13.64
C GLY A 231 10.37 15.74 12.33
N SER A 232 10.70 14.61 11.70
CA SER A 232 11.55 14.55 10.50
C SER A 232 10.83 15.02 9.23
N PRO A 233 11.31 16.09 8.56
CA PRO A 233 10.73 16.52 7.27
C PRO A 233 10.77 15.44 6.18
N ALA A 234 11.70 14.49 6.27
CA ALA A 234 11.82 13.38 5.32
C ALA A 234 10.72 12.32 5.51
N ALA A 235 10.12 12.22 6.71
CA ALA A 235 9.00 11.33 6.99
C ALA A 235 7.65 11.91 6.53
N ARG A 236 7.62 13.17 6.09
CA ARG A 236 6.38 13.93 5.88
C ARG A 236 5.89 13.93 4.43
N ALA A 237 4.57 14.06 4.29
CA ALA A 237 3.89 14.41 3.05
C ALA A 237 2.86 15.51 3.34
N GLN A 238 3.01 16.66 2.67
CA GLN A 238 1.97 17.68 2.63
C GLN A 238 0.85 17.21 1.68
N PHE A 239 -0.39 17.67 1.89
CA PHE A 239 -1.49 17.42 0.96
C PHE A 239 -1.10 17.73 -0.51
N GLY A 240 -1.37 16.78 -1.39
CA GLY A 240 -1.03 16.83 -2.82
C GLY A 240 0.40 16.39 -3.18
N ALA A 241 1.29 16.24 -2.20
CA ALA A 241 2.59 15.59 -2.41
C ALA A 241 2.44 14.07 -2.31
N MET A 242 3.23 13.33 -3.09
CA MET A 242 3.25 11.86 -3.09
C MET A 242 4.69 11.35 -3.04
N PRO A 243 5.40 11.59 -1.94
CA PRO A 243 6.77 11.14 -1.86
C PRO A 243 6.91 9.62 -1.90
N LYS A 244 8.03 9.15 -2.43
CA LYS A 244 8.39 7.75 -2.54
C LYS A 244 9.46 7.38 -1.50
N PHE A 245 9.37 6.14 -1.04
CA PHE A 245 10.30 5.51 -0.11
C PHE A 245 10.66 4.11 -0.58
N PHE A 246 11.79 3.62 -0.10
CA PHE A 246 12.29 2.28 -0.37
C PHE A 246 12.60 1.55 0.94
N LEU A 247 12.12 0.31 1.08
CA LEU A 247 12.63 -0.61 2.08
C LEU A 247 13.81 -1.37 1.48
N VAL A 248 14.96 -1.27 2.11
CA VAL A 248 16.22 -1.83 1.60
C VAL A 248 16.84 -2.72 2.66
N ALA A 249 17.31 -3.90 2.27
CA ALA A 249 18.12 -4.77 3.12
C ALA A 249 19.56 -4.80 2.61
N GLU A 250 20.52 -4.70 3.53
CA GLU A 250 21.92 -5.04 3.31
C GLU A 250 22.10 -6.47 3.83
N LEU A 251 22.45 -7.41 2.95
CA LEU A 251 22.68 -8.81 3.34
C LEU A 251 24.01 -8.97 4.08
N THR A 252 24.11 -9.97 4.95
CA THR A 252 25.37 -10.33 5.60
C THR A 252 26.37 -10.87 4.57
N ALA A 253 27.66 -10.78 4.90
CA ALA A 253 28.74 -11.26 4.03
C ALA A 253 28.81 -12.79 3.86
N ASP A 254 27.96 -13.53 4.57
CA ASP A 254 27.87 -14.99 4.52
C ASP A 254 26.41 -15.49 4.41
N ALA A 255 25.48 -14.61 3.98
CA ALA A 255 24.04 -14.87 3.89
C ALA A 255 23.70 -16.15 3.11
N SER A 256 24.43 -16.41 2.02
CA SER A 256 24.30 -17.58 1.15
C SER A 256 24.61 -18.92 1.83
N SER A 257 25.37 -18.87 2.92
CA SER A 257 25.78 -20.02 3.73
C SER A 257 24.84 -20.33 4.89
N GLN A 258 23.87 -19.44 5.15
CA GLN A 258 22.93 -19.59 6.27
C GLN A 258 21.87 -20.67 5.99
N THR A 259 21.27 -21.17 7.05
CA THR A 259 20.11 -22.06 6.98
C THR A 259 19.09 -21.64 8.04
N PRO A 260 17.91 -21.13 7.64
CA PRO A 260 17.48 -20.84 6.27
C PRO A 260 18.27 -19.68 5.62
N ARG A 261 18.22 -19.59 4.29
CA ARG A 261 18.81 -18.49 3.48
C ARG A 261 17.79 -17.82 2.55
N GLN A 262 16.51 -18.12 2.74
CA GLN A 262 15.42 -17.64 1.88
C GLN A 262 14.39 -16.90 2.72
N PHE A 263 14.06 -15.67 2.36
CA PHE A 263 13.08 -14.89 3.09
C PHE A 263 12.15 -14.16 2.13
N ARG A 264 10.97 -13.84 2.63
CA ARG A 264 10.08 -12.85 2.02
C ARG A 264 9.64 -11.88 3.09
N VAL A 265 9.20 -10.70 2.66
CA VAL A 265 8.77 -9.63 3.54
C VAL A 265 7.35 -9.24 3.21
N ALA A 266 6.52 -9.04 4.22
CA ALA A 266 5.20 -8.44 4.09
C ALA A 266 5.19 -7.04 4.75
N HIS A 267 4.78 -6.01 4.01
CA HIS A 267 4.49 -4.70 4.59
C HIS A 267 3.11 -4.76 5.20
N LEU A 268 3.05 -4.61 6.53
CA LEU A 268 1.81 -4.59 7.29
C LEU A 268 1.20 -3.19 7.25
N THR A 269 0.72 -2.79 6.08
CA THR A 269 0.18 -1.45 5.83
C THR A 269 -0.95 -1.13 6.81
N THR A 270 -1.91 -2.04 6.97
CA THR A 270 -3.15 -1.77 7.71
C THR A 270 -3.12 -2.14 9.17
N SER A 271 -2.39 -3.21 9.48
CA SER A 271 -2.39 -3.81 10.81
C SER A 271 -1.21 -3.34 11.68
N GLY A 272 -0.22 -2.65 11.11
CA GLY A 272 1.04 -2.37 11.82
C GLY A 272 1.71 -1.02 11.54
N SER A 273 1.64 -0.49 10.32
CA SER A 273 2.24 0.80 9.99
C SER A 273 1.35 1.98 10.44
N SER A 274 1.96 3.07 10.89
CA SER A 274 1.27 4.20 11.49
C SER A 274 1.84 5.54 11.03
N ALA A 275 0.99 6.56 11.05
CA ALA A 275 1.34 7.94 10.77
C ALA A 275 0.55 8.88 11.70
N GLU A 276 0.99 10.13 11.78
CA GLU A 276 0.43 11.14 12.65
C GLU A 276 0.37 12.52 11.98
N ASP A 277 -0.45 13.41 12.54
CA ASP A 277 -0.42 14.84 12.23
C ASP A 277 0.93 15.41 12.67
N ALA A 278 1.72 15.91 11.72
CA ALA A 278 3.10 16.32 11.94
C ALA A 278 3.30 17.55 12.85
N VAL A 279 2.21 18.18 13.33
CA VAL A 279 2.22 19.38 14.17
C VAL A 279 1.71 19.07 15.57
N HIS A 280 0.72 18.18 15.69
CA HIS A 280 0.01 17.90 16.93
C HIS A 280 0.21 16.48 17.46
N ASP A 281 0.95 15.63 16.73
CA ASP A 281 1.23 14.23 17.04
C ASP A 281 -0.05 13.43 17.28
N ILE A 282 -1.09 13.75 16.51
CA ILE A 282 -2.38 13.08 16.56
C ILE A 282 -2.30 11.85 15.65
N PRO A 283 -2.49 10.63 16.16
CA PRO A 283 -2.48 9.44 15.33
C PRO A 283 -3.52 9.53 14.22
N LEU A 284 -3.09 9.25 13.00
CA LEU A 284 -3.95 9.26 11.82
C LEU A 284 -4.37 7.83 11.47
N ARG A 285 -5.54 7.71 10.84
CA ARG A 285 -6.04 6.42 10.37
C ARG A 285 -5.51 6.12 8.97
N ASN A 286 -5.01 4.91 8.75
CA ASN A 286 -4.61 4.46 7.42
C ASN A 286 -5.84 4.07 6.57
N ASP A 287 -5.75 4.21 5.26
CA ASP A 287 -6.56 3.48 4.29
C ASP A 287 -6.35 1.98 4.50
N GLU A 288 -7.43 1.19 4.47
CA GLU A 288 -7.36 -0.26 4.67
C GLU A 288 -6.86 -1.02 3.42
N LEU A 289 -5.75 -0.57 2.83
CA LEU A 289 -5.11 -1.21 1.68
C LEU A 289 -4.48 -2.56 2.06
N PRO A 290 -4.72 -3.66 1.34
CA PRO A 290 -4.16 -4.97 1.68
C PRO A 290 -2.64 -4.96 1.89
N ASP A 291 -2.17 -5.76 2.84
CA ASP A 291 -0.75 -5.99 3.05
C ASP A 291 -0.09 -6.50 1.76
N VAL A 292 1.12 -6.01 1.47
CA VAL A 292 1.86 -6.37 0.26
C VAL A 292 3.02 -7.27 0.63
N VAL A 293 3.14 -8.42 -0.03
CA VAL A 293 4.16 -9.44 0.23
C VAL A 293 5.10 -9.56 -0.96
N THR A 294 6.40 -9.63 -0.69
CA THR A 294 7.40 -9.89 -1.74
C THR A 294 7.35 -11.33 -2.24
N GLY A 295 7.94 -11.56 -3.41
CA GLY A 295 8.41 -12.90 -3.78
C GLY A 295 9.44 -13.42 -2.78
N LEU A 296 9.76 -14.71 -2.89
CA LEU A 296 10.84 -15.32 -2.11
C LEU A 296 12.19 -14.84 -2.65
N LEU A 297 12.99 -14.20 -1.79
CA LEU A 297 14.37 -13.83 -2.06
C LEU A 297 15.28 -14.91 -1.47
N THR A 298 16.17 -15.45 -2.29
CA THR A 298 17.18 -16.42 -1.89
C THR A 298 18.56 -15.75 -1.80
N ALA A 299 19.13 -15.69 -0.60
CA ALA A 299 20.53 -15.34 -0.45
C ALA A 299 21.37 -16.47 -1.05
N GLY A 300 22.14 -16.14 -2.07
CA GLY A 300 22.76 -17.12 -2.94
C GLY A 300 23.54 -16.44 -4.05
N SER A 301 24.32 -17.26 -4.74
CA SER A 301 25.29 -16.75 -5.69
C SER A 301 24.59 -16.07 -6.87
N VAL A 302 24.85 -14.77 -7.07
CA VAL A 302 24.29 -13.98 -8.17
C VAL A 302 25.18 -14.16 -9.39
N CYS A 303 24.88 -15.18 -10.17
CA CYS A 303 25.41 -15.34 -11.49
C CYS A 303 24.26 -15.22 -12.48
N PRO A 304 24.11 -14.09 -13.17
CA PRO A 304 23.15 -13.99 -14.25
C PRO A 304 23.35 -15.14 -15.26
N GLY A 305 24.60 -15.57 -15.50
CA GLY A 305 24.86 -16.72 -16.37
C GLY A 305 24.58 -18.10 -15.77
N ASP A 306 24.28 -18.24 -14.48
CA ASP A 306 24.00 -19.52 -13.82
C ASP A 306 22.48 -19.77 -13.86
N THR A 307 22.04 -20.29 -14.99
CA THR A 307 20.62 -20.54 -15.28
C THR A 307 20.08 -21.78 -14.59
N ASN A 308 20.95 -22.65 -14.05
CA ASN A 308 20.55 -23.89 -13.39
C ASN A 308 20.71 -23.84 -11.85
N GLY A 309 21.34 -22.79 -11.32
CA GLY A 309 21.52 -22.55 -9.89
C GLY A 309 22.56 -23.47 -9.23
N ASP A 310 23.49 -24.05 -10.00
CA ASP A 310 24.53 -24.95 -9.50
C ASP A 310 25.77 -24.20 -8.96
N GLY A 311 25.78 -22.88 -9.07
CA GLY A 311 26.85 -21.99 -8.61
C GLY A 311 28.04 -21.93 -9.57
N VAL A 312 27.94 -22.49 -10.78
CA VAL A 312 29.01 -22.47 -11.79
C VAL A 312 28.43 -22.23 -13.17
N VAL A 313 28.75 -21.08 -13.77
CA VAL A 313 28.37 -20.82 -15.16
C VAL A 313 29.15 -21.73 -16.10
N ASN A 314 28.49 -22.74 -16.65
CA ASN A 314 29.14 -23.76 -17.46
C ASN A 314 28.30 -24.14 -18.70
N PHE A 315 28.64 -25.27 -19.31
CA PHE A 315 27.95 -25.72 -20.52
C PHE A 315 26.46 -26.02 -20.27
N ALA A 316 26.08 -26.43 -19.06
CA ALA A 316 24.69 -26.65 -18.69
C ALA A 316 23.86 -25.36 -18.85
N ASP A 317 24.42 -24.22 -18.47
CA ASP A 317 23.74 -22.93 -18.58
C ASP A 317 23.63 -22.43 -20.01
N LEU A 318 24.73 -22.58 -20.74
CA LEU A 318 24.74 -22.28 -22.16
C LEU A 318 23.70 -23.14 -22.89
N ASN A 319 23.57 -24.42 -22.51
CA ASN A 319 22.58 -25.31 -23.09
C ASN A 319 21.14 -24.86 -22.78
N ASN A 320 20.87 -24.28 -21.62
CA ASN A 320 19.53 -23.73 -21.31
C ASN A 320 19.17 -22.59 -22.26
N VAL A 321 20.07 -21.61 -22.46
CA VAL A 321 19.85 -20.52 -23.43
C VAL A 321 19.71 -21.03 -24.86
N LEU A 322 20.58 -21.96 -25.28
CA LEU A 322 20.53 -22.52 -26.63
C LEU A 322 19.26 -23.36 -26.88
N SER A 323 18.75 -24.05 -25.86
CA SER A 323 17.57 -24.92 -25.98
C SER A 323 16.27 -24.14 -26.22
N SER A 324 16.20 -22.90 -25.74
CA SER A 324 15.06 -22.01 -25.91
C SER A 324 15.34 -20.81 -26.82
N TYR A 325 16.46 -20.81 -27.56
CA TYR A 325 16.85 -19.67 -28.40
C TYR A 325 15.77 -19.30 -29.45
N ASN A 326 15.49 -18.01 -29.61
CA ASN A 326 14.39 -17.43 -30.39
C ASN A 326 12.97 -17.81 -29.91
N GLN A 327 12.81 -18.35 -28.71
CA GLN A 327 11.49 -18.51 -28.10
C GLN A 327 11.11 -17.24 -27.33
N SER A 328 9.81 -16.99 -27.25
CA SER A 328 9.23 -15.92 -26.45
C SER A 328 8.12 -16.46 -25.57
N GLY A 329 8.03 -15.94 -24.35
CA GLY A 329 7.11 -16.42 -23.33
C GLY A 329 7.71 -16.31 -21.92
N ALA A 330 6.85 -16.26 -20.91
CA ALA A 330 7.28 -16.18 -19.53
C ALA A 330 7.88 -17.52 -19.05
N GLY A 331 8.95 -17.44 -18.25
CA GLY A 331 9.54 -18.61 -17.58
C GLY A 331 10.32 -19.54 -18.51
N LEU A 332 10.82 -19.04 -19.64
CA LEU A 332 11.73 -19.80 -20.48
C LEU A 332 13.07 -19.99 -19.75
N PRO A 333 13.61 -21.22 -19.63
CA PRO A 333 14.86 -21.47 -18.91
C PRO A 333 16.07 -20.69 -19.44
N GLY A 334 16.03 -20.26 -20.70
CA GLY A 334 17.06 -19.44 -21.33
C GLY A 334 16.81 -17.94 -21.32
N ASP A 335 15.70 -17.45 -20.73
CA ASP A 335 15.40 -16.02 -20.60
C ASP A 335 16.08 -15.51 -19.33
N VAL A 336 17.34 -15.14 -19.49
CA VAL A 336 18.26 -14.86 -18.39
C VAL A 336 18.07 -13.45 -17.85
N ASN A 337 17.71 -12.50 -18.73
CA ASN A 337 17.45 -11.12 -18.33
C ASN A 337 15.98 -10.86 -17.97
N GLY A 338 15.09 -11.84 -18.16
CA GLY A 338 13.68 -11.76 -17.80
C GLY A 338 12.85 -10.86 -18.71
N ASP A 339 13.32 -10.58 -19.94
CA ASP A 339 12.62 -9.71 -20.89
C ASP A 339 11.53 -10.44 -21.71
N GLY A 340 11.36 -11.74 -21.49
CA GLY A 340 10.38 -12.59 -22.15
C GLY A 340 10.82 -13.07 -23.54
N GLN A 341 12.07 -12.82 -23.95
CA GLN A 341 12.64 -13.24 -25.23
C GLN A 341 14.02 -13.85 -25.06
N VAL A 342 14.17 -15.13 -25.40
CA VAL A 342 15.50 -15.76 -25.39
C VAL A 342 16.27 -15.39 -26.65
N ASN A 343 17.24 -14.50 -26.50
CA ASN A 343 17.94 -13.87 -27.62
C ASN A 343 19.46 -13.75 -27.37
N PHE A 344 20.13 -12.96 -28.22
CA PHE A 344 21.59 -12.79 -28.13
C PHE A 344 22.03 -12.10 -26.83
N THR A 345 21.14 -11.36 -26.18
CA THR A 345 21.39 -10.72 -24.89
C THR A 345 21.57 -11.76 -23.79
N ASP A 346 20.70 -12.76 -23.72
CA ASP A 346 20.81 -13.89 -22.77
C ASP A 346 22.07 -14.72 -23.01
N LEU A 347 22.36 -14.98 -24.29
CA LEU A 347 23.56 -15.71 -24.68
C LEU A 347 24.83 -14.95 -24.26
N ASN A 348 24.86 -13.64 -24.44
CA ASN A 348 25.99 -12.82 -23.98
C ASN A 348 26.14 -12.84 -22.47
N ILE A 349 25.03 -12.87 -21.71
CA ILE A 349 25.08 -12.94 -20.26
C ILE A 349 25.82 -14.23 -19.84
N VAL A 350 25.37 -15.40 -20.31
CA VAL A 350 26.01 -16.68 -19.99
C VAL A 350 27.46 -16.75 -20.47
N LEU A 351 27.75 -16.29 -21.70
CA LEU A 351 29.11 -16.32 -22.25
C LEU A 351 30.07 -15.37 -21.52
N SER A 352 29.59 -14.21 -21.07
CA SER A 352 30.40 -13.21 -20.38
C SER A 352 30.88 -13.69 -19.01
N SER A 353 30.15 -14.63 -18.39
CA SER A 353 30.47 -15.23 -17.11
C SER A 353 30.93 -16.70 -17.21
N TYR A 354 31.19 -17.21 -18.42
CA TYR A 354 31.49 -18.64 -18.65
C TYR A 354 32.75 -19.13 -17.91
N ASN A 355 32.66 -20.29 -17.26
CA ASN A 355 33.59 -20.83 -16.26
C ASN A 355 33.72 -19.99 -14.97
N GLY A 356 32.83 -19.01 -14.76
CA GLY A 356 32.72 -18.28 -13.50
C GLY A 356 32.17 -19.19 -12.42
N VAL A 357 32.85 -19.21 -11.26
CA VAL A 357 32.27 -19.76 -10.02
C VAL A 357 31.57 -18.61 -9.33
N CYS A 358 30.32 -18.83 -9.01
CA CYS A 358 29.45 -17.84 -8.41
C CYS A 358 29.83 -17.74 -6.93
N GLN A 359 30.25 -16.54 -6.50
CA GLN A 359 30.58 -16.25 -5.10
C GLN A 359 29.33 -15.83 -4.34
#